data_AF-A0A5S9M844-F1
#
_entry.id   AF-A0A5S9M844-F1
#
_cell.length_a   1.000
_cell.length_b   1.000
_cell.length_c   1.000
_cell.angle_alpha   90.00
_cell.angle_beta   90.00
_cell.angle_gamma   90.00
#
_symmetry.space_group_name_H-M   'P 1'
#
loop_
_entity.id
_entity.type
_entity.pdbx_description
1 polymer ?
#
loop_
_entity_poly.entity_id
_entity_poly.type
_entity_poly.pdbx_seq_one_letter_code
_entity_poly.pdbx_strand_id
1 'polypeptide(L)' 'MPLGSEMKETEVDALVEVKIGDKWDDKMQDNVIVVKDGTIVEIRQG' A
#
# COMPACT_ATOMS: atom_id res chain seq x y z
N MET A 1 -25.75 -16.06 -2.32
CA MET A 1 -24.89 -14.89 -2.04
C MET A 1 -23.45 -15.36 -2.19
N PRO A 2 -22.64 -14.89 -3.17
CA PRO A 2 -21.31 -15.43 -3.32
C PRO A 2 -20.31 -14.69 -2.42
N LEU A 3 -19.73 -15.49 -1.52
CA LEU A 3 -18.43 -15.38 -0.84
C LEU A 3 -17.94 -13.99 -0.41
N GLY A 4 -18.19 -13.67 0.87
CA GLY A 4 -17.21 -13.12 1.82
C GLY A 4 -16.63 -11.75 1.48
N SER A 5 -17.31 -10.64 1.75
CA SER A 5 -17.38 -9.98 3.07
C SER A 5 -16.04 -9.32 3.48
N GLU A 6 -16.09 -7.99 3.55
CA GLU A 6 -15.12 -7.03 4.11
C GLU A 6 -13.76 -6.90 3.40
N MET A 7 -13.70 -6.10 2.33
CA MET A 7 -12.48 -5.34 2.05
C MET A 7 -12.37 -4.25 3.12
N LYS A 8 -11.54 -4.47 4.15
CA LYS A 8 -11.11 -3.39 5.04
C LYS A 8 -9.97 -2.64 4.36
N GLU A 9 -10.30 -1.52 3.72
CA GLU A 9 -9.31 -0.50 3.40
C GLU A 9 -8.76 0.01 4.73
N THR A 10 -7.47 -0.25 4.96
CA THR A 10 -6.76 0.23 6.14
C THR A 10 -5.72 1.21 5.64
N GLU A 11 -5.86 2.48 6.00
CA GLU A 11 -4.81 3.46 5.78
C GLU A 11 -3.70 3.21 6.80
N VAL A 12 -2.46 3.14 6.31
CA VAL A 12 -1.27 2.96 7.13
C VAL A 12 -0.29 4.07 6.81
N ASP A 13 0.15 4.79 7.84
CA ASP A 13 1.20 5.79 7.69
C ASP A 13 2.56 5.08 7.55
N ALA A 14 3.33 5.47 6.54
CA ALA A 14 4.68 4.98 6.32
C ALA A 14 5.69 6.15 6.36
N LEU A 15 6.86 5.91 6.95
CA LEU A 15 7.98 6.84 6.84
C LEU A 15 8.63 6.69 5.46
N VAL A 16 8.70 7.79 4.72
CA VAL A 16 9.34 7.85 3.40
C VAL A 16 10.57 8.74 3.47
N GLU A 17 11.72 8.21 3.03
CA GLU A 17 12.95 9.00 2.91
C GLU A 17 12.89 9.84 1.62
N VAL A 18 13.13 11.15 1.77
CA VAL A 18 13.14 12.14 0.68
C VAL A 18 14.50 12.83 0.57
N LYS A 19 14.96 13.06 -0.66
CA LYS A 19 16.23 13.72 -0.97
C LYS A 19 16.04 14.83 -2.00
N ILE A 20 16.98 15.77 -2.04
CA ILE A 20 16.98 16.83 -3.07
C ILE A 20 17.09 16.16 -4.45
N GLY A 21 16.13 16.47 -5.32
CA GLY A 21 16.03 15.88 -6.66
C GLY A 21 15.02 14.74 -6.77
N ASP A 22 14.47 14.25 -5.66
CA ASP A 22 13.35 13.30 -5.71
C ASP A 22 12.11 13.95 -6.32
N LYS A 23 11.39 13.20 -7.17
CA LYS A 23 10.07 13.59 -7.63
C LYS A 23 9.06 13.29 -6.55
N TRP A 24 8.32 14.32 -6.15
CA TRP A 24 7.33 14.21 -5.09
C TRP A 24 6.21 13.23 -5.46
N ASP A 25 5.68 13.32 -6.68
CA ASP A 25 4.61 12.46 -7.15
C ASP A 25 5.01 10.98 -7.12
N ASP A 26 6.21 10.63 -7.61
CA ASP A 26 6.76 9.27 -7.59
C ASP A 26 6.89 8.71 -6.15
N LYS A 27 7.06 9.57 -5.14
CA LYS A 27 7.20 9.18 -3.73
C LYS A 27 5.87 9.03 -3.00
N MET A 28 4.84 9.72 -3.48
CA MET A 28 3.50 9.73 -2.89
C MET A 28 2.51 8.83 -3.63
N GLN A 29 2.97 8.01 -4.58
CA GLN A 29 2.09 7.07 -5.27
C GLN A 29 1.50 6.06 -4.28
N ASP A 30 0.21 5.78 -4.46
CA ASP A 30 -0.52 4.84 -3.63
C ASP A 30 0.10 3.45 -3.74
N ASN A 31 0.69 2.99 -2.64
CA ASN A 31 1.20 1.62 -2.54
C ASN A 31 0.06 0.70 -2.11
N VAL A 32 -0.16 -0.36 -2.87
CA VAL A 32 -1.14 -1.40 -2.50
C VAL A 32 -0.40 -2.57 -1.88
N ILE A 33 -0.75 -2.92 -0.65
CA ILE A 33 -0.19 -4.07 0.09
C ILE A 33 -1.27 -5.15 0.18
N VAL A 34 -0.97 -6.35 -0.32
CA VAL A 34 -1.87 -7.50 -0.22
C VAL A 34 -1.40 -8.39 0.93
N VAL A 35 -2.27 -8.56 1.92
CA VAL A 35 -2.03 -9.41 3.10
C VAL A 35 -2.95 -10.63 3.05
N LYS A 36 -2.39 -11.82 3.21
CA LYS A 36 -3.12 -13.08 3.31
C LYS A 36 -2.66 -13.85 4.54
N ASP A 37 -3.61 -14.28 5.37
CA ASP A 37 -3.35 -15.00 6.62
C ASP A 37 -2.32 -14.28 7.54
N GLY A 38 -2.42 -12.94 7.61
CA GLY A 38 -1.51 -12.09 8.38
C GLY A 38 -0.12 -11.89 7.78
N THR A 39 0.12 -12.42 6.56
CA THR A 39 1.42 -12.35 5.87
C THR A 39 1.32 -11.50 4.62
N ILE A 40 2.30 -10.63 4.37
CA ILE A 40 2.39 -9.85 3.12
C ILE A 40 2.74 -10.82 1.99
N VAL A 41 1.88 -10.88 0.97
CA VAL A 41 2.08 -11.73 -0.21
C VAL A 41 2.39 -10.92 -1.48
N GLU A 42 2.09 -9.62 -1.48
CA GLU A 42 2.34 -8.75 -2.62
C GLU A 42 2.41 -7.28 -2.20
N ILE A 43 3.28 -6.52 -2.88
CA ILE A 43 3.33 -5.05 -2.80
C ILE A 43 3.31 -4.52 -4.24
N ARG A 44 2.37 -3.62 -4.54
CA ARG A 44 2.29 -2.92 -5.82
C ARG A 44 2.60 -1.45 -5.57
N GLN A 45 3.57 -0.93 -6.32
CA GLN A 45 3.86 0.50 -6.37
C GLN A 45 3.04 1.07 -7.52
N GLY A 46 2.17 2.04 -7.22
CA GLY A 46 1.43 2.82 -8.22
C GLY A 46 2.35 3.73 -9.01
#